data_AF-A0A7Y8LR53-F1
#
_entry.id   AF-A0A7Y8LR53-F1
#
_cell.length_a   1.000
_cell.length_b   1.000
_cell.length_c   1.000
_cell.angle_alpha   90.00
_cell.angle_beta   90.00
_cell.angle_gamma   90.00
#
_symmetry.space_group_name_H-M   'P 1'
#
loop_
_entity.id
_entity.type
_entity.pdbx_description
1 polymer ?
#
loop_
_entity_poly.entity_id
_entity_poly.type
_entity_poly.pdbx_seq_one_letter_code
_entity_poly.pdbx_strand_id
1 'polypeptide(L)' 'MVQGIVCGPVQVQIEGFRPIFTEVLFVVEMEPVDKKYEPFIGYIVLEQSQAAVDIVGHRLIHVKRLDLK' A
#
# COMPACT_ATOMS: atom_id res chain seq x y z
N MET A 1 7.20 14.44 15.80
CA MET A 1 8.00 13.72 14.78
C MET A 1 7.70 12.25 14.95
N VAL A 2 7.33 11.54 13.88
CA VAL A 2 7.13 10.08 13.92
C VAL A 2 8.49 9.43 13.69
N GLN A 3 8.88 8.49 14.55
CA GLN A 3 10.08 7.67 14.36
C GLN A 3 9.68 6.32 13.74
N GLY A 4 10.53 5.80 12.86
CA GLY A 4 10.26 4.53 12.20
C GLY A 4 11.45 3.96 11.45
N ILE A 5 11.32 2.70 11.06
CA ILE A 5 12.29 1.96 10.27
C ILE A 5 11.78 1.89 8.83
N VAL A 6 12.60 2.36 7.88
CA VAL A 6 12.31 2.23 6.45
C VAL A 6 12.96 0.96 5.92
N CYS A 7 12.18 0.13 5.23
CA CYS A 7 12.63 -1.12 4.62
C CYS A 7 12.37 -1.08 3.11
N GLY A 8 13.39 -1.34 2.29
CA GLY A 8 13.26 -1.37 0.83
C GLY A 8 14.51 -1.89 0.09
N PRO A 9 14.38 -2.35 -1.17
CA PRO A 9 13.12 -2.58 -1.88
C PRO A 9 12.42 -3.84 -1.36
N VAL A 10 11.12 -3.74 -1.09
CA VAL A 10 10.28 -4.88 -0.72
C VAL A 10 9.18 -5.09 -1.75
N GLN A 11 8.80 -6.35 -1.96
CA GLN A 11 7.64 -6.67 -2.78
C GLN A 11 6.37 -6.42 -1.96
N VAL A 12 5.48 -5.57 -2.48
CA VAL A 12 4.13 -5.34 -1.95
C VAL A 12 3.13 -5.95 -2.92
N GLN A 13 2.16 -6.69 -2.39
CA GLN A 13 1.12 -7.31 -3.18
C GLN A 13 -0.24 -7.14 -2.49
N ILE A 14 -1.15 -6.47 -3.19
CA ILE A 14 -2.56 -6.42 -2.84
C ILE A 14 -3.25 -7.58 -3.54
N GLU A 15 -4.06 -8.35 -2.81
CA GLU A 15 -4.78 -9.49 -3.38
C GLU A 15 -5.63 -9.07 -4.59
N GLY A 16 -5.47 -9.77 -5.71
CA GLY A 16 -6.14 -9.46 -6.97
C GLY A 16 -5.42 -8.42 -7.84
N PHE A 17 -4.39 -7.72 -7.35
CA PHE A 17 -3.65 -6.69 -8.09
C PHE A 17 -2.22 -7.12 -8.41
N ARG A 18 -1.58 -6.38 -9.32
CA ARG A 18 -0.19 -6.66 -9.71
C ARG A 18 0.77 -6.34 -8.55
N PRO A 19 1.81 -7.17 -8.31
CA PRO A 19 2.83 -6.85 -7.32
C PRO A 19 3.65 -5.64 -7.77
N ILE A 20 4.15 -4.89 -6.79
CA ILE A 20 5.04 -3.74 -6.99
C ILE A 20 6.26 -3.87 -6.07
N PHE A 21 7.33 -3.13 -6.38
CA PHE A 21 8.49 -2.99 -5.50
C PHE A 21 8.57 -1.55 -5.01
N THR A 22 8.59 -1.38 -3.69
CA THR A 22 8.60 -0.07 -3.03
C THR A 22 9.23 -0.15 -1.64
N GLU A 23 9.11 0.92 -0.86
CA GLU A 23 9.56 1.03 0.51
C GLU A 23 8.38 0.94 1.48
N VAL A 24 8.61 0.40 2.69
CA VAL A 24 7.62 0.36 3.77
C VAL A 24 8.22 1.02 5.02
N LEU A 25 7.42 1.86 5.69
CA LEU A 25 7.76 2.47 6.96
C LEU A 25 7.08 1.70 8.10
N PHE A 26 7.87 1.10 8.98
CA PHE A 26 7.40 0.54 10.24
C PHE A 26 7.50 1.61 11.32
N VAL A 27 6.36 2.07 11.81
CA VAL A 27 6.30 3.07 12.89
C VAL A 27 6.65 2.39 14.22
N VAL A 28 7.55 2.98 15.01
CA VAL A 28 8.04 2.39 16.27
C VAL A 28 6.91 2.11 17.27
N GLU A 29 5.87 2.94 17.26
CA GLU A 29 4.73 2.84 18.18
C GLU A 29 3.69 1.78 17.79
N MET A 30 3.86 1.10 16.66
CA MET A 30 2.89 0.12 16.17
C MET A 30 3.34 -1.30 16.48
N GLU A 31 2.71 -1.94 17.46
CA GLU A 31 2.87 -3.38 17.70
C GLU A 31 1.97 -4.19 16.76
N PRO A 32 2.43 -5.34 16.24
CA PRO A 32 1.60 -6.19 15.41
C PRO A 32 0.52 -6.88 16.26
N VAL A 33 -0.70 -6.94 15.72
CA VAL A 33 -1.80 -7.73 16.30
C VAL A 33 -1.81 -9.09 15.59
N ASP A 34 -1.79 -10.19 16.35
CA ASP A 34 -1.71 -11.55 15.80
C ASP A 34 -0.54 -11.78 14.82
N LYS A 35 0.62 -11.15 15.11
CA LYS A 35 1.83 -11.17 14.26
C LYS A 35 1.64 -10.54 12.89
N LYS A 36 0.58 -9.74 12.71
CA LYS A 36 0.30 -9.00 11.48
C LYS A 36 0.27 -7.50 11.77
N TYR A 37 0.86 -6.73 10.88
CA TYR A 37 0.69 -5.28 10.87
C TYR A 37 -0.53 -4.94 10.03
N GLU A 38 -1.34 -4.01 10.51
CA GLU A 38 -2.35 -3.36 9.68
C GLU A 38 -1.66 -2.34 8.75
N PRO A 39 -1.60 -2.58 7.44
CA PRO A 39 -0.86 -1.70 6.54
C PRO A 39 -1.64 -0.42 6.27
N PHE A 40 -0.98 0.73 6.39
CA PHE A 40 -1.51 1.98 5.86
C PHE A 40 -1.05 2.15 4.40
N ILE A 41 -1.99 2.07 3.46
CA ILE A 41 -1.69 2.13 2.02
C ILE A 41 -1.87 3.56 1.52
N GLY A 42 -0.78 4.18 1.06
CA GLY A 42 -0.81 5.48 0.40
C GLY A 42 -1.17 5.41 -1.09
N TYR A 43 -1.47 6.56 -1.69
CA TYR A 43 -1.86 6.66 -3.10
C TYR A 43 -0.83 6.12 -4.08
N ILE A 44 0.47 6.31 -3.83
CA ILE A 44 1.54 5.81 -4.71
C ILE A 44 1.49 4.29 -4.85
N VAL A 45 1.22 3.57 -3.76
CA VAL A 45 1.12 2.10 -3.78
C VAL A 45 -0.09 1.65 -4.61
N LEU A 46 -1.23 2.34 -4.44
CA LEU A 46 -2.45 2.06 -5.23
C LEU A 46 -2.21 2.31 -6.71
N GLU A 47 -1.65 3.46 -7.04
CA GLU A 47 -1.28 3.89 -8.39
C GLU A 47 -0.35 2.88 -9.07
N GLN A 48 0.77 2.55 -8.42
CA GLN A 48 1.72 1.58 -8.94
C GLN A 48 1.09 0.18 -9.07
N SER A 49 0.08 -0.15 -8.28
CA SER A 49 -0.64 -1.44 -8.37
C SER A 49 -1.79 -1.43 -9.40
N GLN A 50 -2.02 -0.31 -10.10
CA GLN A 50 -3.20 -0.11 -10.97
C GLN A 50 -4.53 -0.33 -10.22
N ALA A 51 -4.56 0.07 -8.96
CA ALA A 51 -5.72 0.05 -8.08
C ALA A 51 -6.26 1.47 -7.89
N ALA A 52 -7.58 1.61 -7.82
CA ALA A 52 -8.25 2.83 -7.36
C ALA A 52 -9.33 2.47 -6.33
N VAL A 53 -9.62 3.41 -5.43
CA VAL A 53 -10.67 3.26 -4.42
C VAL A 53 -12.02 3.66 -5.02
N ASP A 54 -12.92 2.70 -5.16
CA ASP A 54 -14.35 2.94 -5.39
C ASP A 54 -15.00 3.23 -4.03
N ILE A 55 -15.19 4.52 -3.74
CA ILE A 55 -15.74 5.01 -2.46
C ILE A 55 -17.19 4.54 -2.29
N VAL A 56 -17.97 4.43 -3.38
CA VAL A 56 -19.38 4.02 -3.34
C VAL A 56 -19.51 2.53 -3.08
N GLY A 57 -18.71 1.73 -3.79
CA GLY A 57 -18.67 0.27 -3.63
C GLY A 57 -17.81 -0.21 -2.46
N HIS A 58 -17.13 0.70 -1.74
CA HIS A 58 -16.17 0.40 -0.67
C HIS A 58 -15.15 -0.69 -1.05
N ARG A 59 -14.60 -0.61 -2.26
CA ARG A 59 -13.72 -1.64 -2.82
C ARG A 59 -12.59 -1.06 -3.67
N LEU A 60 -11.58 -1.87 -3.92
CA LEU A 60 -10.57 -1.55 -4.92
C LEU A 60 -11.04 -2.01 -6.31
N ILE A 61 -10.77 -1.20 -7.32
CA ILE A 61 -11.05 -1.51 -8.73
C ILE A 61 -9.77 -1.41 -9.57
N HIS A 62 -9.68 -2.22 -10.61
CA HIS A 62 -8.59 -2.14 -11.58
C HIS A 62 -8.76 -0.91 -12.48
N VAL A 63 -7.67 -0.14 -12.64
CA VAL A 63 -7.61 0.97 -13.58
C VAL A 63 -6.69 0.64 -14.76
N LYS A 64 -7.20 0.82 -15.98
CA LYS A 64 -6.45 0.51 -17.22
C LYS A 64 -5.43 1.57 -17.60
N ARG A 65 -5.59 2.81 -17.10
CA ARG A 65 -4.77 3.97 -17.46
C ARG A 65 -4.48 4.77 -16.20
N LEU A 66 -3.20 4.91 -15.86
CA LEU A 66 -2.74 5.93 -14.93
C LEU A 66 -2.40 7.17 -15.73
N ASP A 67 -3.04 8.29 -15.39
CA ASP A 67 -2.59 9.60 -15.86
C ASP A 67 -1.51 10.07 -14.88
N LEU A 68 -0.23 9.94 -15.26
CA LEU A 68 0.85 10.57 -14.50
C LEU A 68 0.81 12.07 -14.83
N LYS A 69 0.38 12.88 -13.88
CA LYS A 69 0.48 14.34 -13.96
C LYS A 69 1.82 14.82 -13.44
#